data_AF-A9YHB5-F1
#
_entry.id   AF-A9YHB5-F1
#
_cell.length_a   1.000
_cell.length_b   1.000
_cell.length_c   1.000
_cell.angle_alpha   90.00
_cell.angle_beta   90.00
_cell.angle_gamma   90.00
#
_symmetry.space_group_name_H-M   'P 1'
#
loop_
_entity.id
_entity.type
_entity.pdbx_description
1 polymer ?
#
loop_
_entity_poly.entity_id
_entity_poly.type
_entity_poly.pdbx_seq_one_letter_code
_entity_poly.pdbx_strand_id
1 'polypeptide(L)'
;RFQLDQQNIKFLTTGQAGMLLRLSELGYYHDRVVKFSDVSTGFNAIGSMGQALISKLKEELANFHGQVAMLHDEMQRFRQASVNGIANKGKKDSGPNAGDEMTLFKLLAWYIKPLHRMQWLTKIADACQVKKGGDLASTVYDFLDNGNDMVNKLVEDLLTAICGPLVRMISKWILEGGISDMHREFFVKSIKDVGVDRLWHDKFRLRLPMLPKFVPMDMANKILMTGKSINFLR
;
A
#
# COMPACT_ATOMS: atom_id res chain seq x y z
N ARG A 1 13.33 18.38 -2.96
CA ARG A 1 14.32 18.20 -4.05
C ARG A 1 15.65 17.95 -3.33
N PHE A 2 16.18 16.73 -3.39
CA PHE A 2 17.42 16.40 -2.69
C PHE A 2 18.58 17.16 -3.33
N GLN A 3 19.40 17.79 -2.51
CA GLN A 3 20.63 18.45 -2.93
C GLN A 3 21.81 17.71 -2.31
N LEU A 4 22.81 17.39 -3.12
CA LEU A 4 24.08 16.88 -2.61
C LEU A 4 24.86 18.03 -2.00
N ASP A 5 25.45 17.80 -0.83
CA ASP A 5 26.24 18.79 -0.12
C ASP A 5 27.42 19.28 -0.98
N GLN A 6 27.52 20.60 -1.17
CA GLN A 6 28.55 21.25 -1.97
C GLN A 6 29.97 21.01 -1.47
N GLN A 7 30.14 20.68 -0.17
CA GLN A 7 31.45 20.39 0.40
C GLN A 7 31.94 18.98 0.06
N ASN A 8 31.04 18.01 -0.05
CA ASN A 8 31.37 16.60 -0.32
C ASN A 8 31.45 16.28 -1.82
N ILE A 9 30.88 17.13 -2.69
CA ILE A 9 30.98 17.01 -4.16
C ILE A 9 32.44 17.01 -4.64
N LYS A 10 33.35 17.70 -3.94
CA LYS A 10 34.78 17.76 -4.32
C LYS A 10 35.51 16.41 -4.19
N PHE A 11 34.99 15.48 -3.40
CA PHE A 11 35.58 14.16 -3.18
C PHE A 11 34.94 13.06 -4.04
N LEU A 12 33.87 13.38 -4.77
CA LEU A 12 33.09 12.42 -5.56
C LEU A 12 33.41 12.59 -7.05
N THR A 13 33.65 11.48 -7.73
CA THR A 13 33.70 11.49 -9.20
C THR A 13 32.32 11.85 -9.77
N THR A 14 32.27 12.47 -10.94
CA THR A 14 31.01 12.85 -11.61
C THR A 14 30.04 11.66 -11.76
N GLY A 15 30.57 10.45 -11.97
CA GLY A 15 29.78 9.21 -12.01
C GLY A 15 29.16 8.85 -10.66
N GLN A 16 29.91 8.95 -9.55
CA GLN A 16 29.39 8.68 -8.20
C GLN A 16 28.33 9.69 -7.77
N ALA A 17 28.51 10.97 -8.13
CA ALA A 17 27.49 11.99 -7.89
C ALA A 17 26.17 11.67 -8.63
N GLY A 18 26.24 11.23 -9.88
CA GLY A 18 25.06 10.78 -10.64
C GLY A 18 24.37 9.57 -10.02
N MET A 19 25.15 8.61 -9.51
CA MET A 19 24.61 7.43 -8.81
C MET A 19 23.87 7.81 -7.51
N LEU A 20 24.41 8.73 -6.72
CA LEU A 20 23.77 9.23 -5.50
C LEU A 20 22.47 9.98 -5.78
N LEU A 21 22.43 10.80 -6.84
CA LEU A 21 21.20 11.48 -7.26
C LEU A 21 20.11 10.46 -7.61
N ARG A 22 20.47 9.38 -8.31
CA ARG A 22 19.52 8.30 -8.63
C ARG A 22 18.98 7.64 -7.36
N LEU A 23 19.84 7.34 -6.39
CA LEU A 23 19.40 6.81 -5.09
C LEU A 23 18.45 7.79 -4.36
N SER A 24 18.67 9.10 -4.48
CA SER A 24 17.80 10.12 -3.85
C SER A 24 16.36 10.13 -4.39
N GLU A 25 16.13 9.64 -5.61
CA GLU A 25 14.77 9.53 -6.17
C GLU A 25 13.89 8.60 -5.34
N LEU A 26 14.46 7.54 -4.75
CA LEU A 26 13.72 6.63 -3.86
C LEU A 26 13.25 7.35 -2.60
N GLY A 27 14.08 8.22 -2.04
CA GLY A 27 13.70 9.07 -0.91
C GLY A 27 12.51 9.97 -1.23
N TYR A 28 12.41 10.47 -2.47
CA TYR A 28 11.27 11.30 -2.89
C TYR A 28 9.96 10.52 -2.89
N TYR A 29 9.95 9.29 -3.43
CA TYR A 29 8.76 8.45 -3.43
C TYR A 29 8.41 7.97 -2.01
N HIS A 30 9.41 7.65 -1.20
CA HIS A 30 9.22 7.29 0.21
C HIS A 30 8.52 8.40 1.00
N ASP A 31 9.03 9.64 0.95
CA ASP A 31 8.41 10.80 1.61
C ASP A 31 6.95 11.00 1.19
N ARG A 32 6.64 10.72 -0.07
CA ARG A 32 5.30 10.86 -0.62
C ARG A 32 4.35 9.77 -0.09
N VAL A 33 4.79 8.52 -0.02
CA VAL A 33 4.01 7.43 0.60
C VAL A 33 3.83 7.68 2.10
N VAL A 34 4.85 8.21 2.79
CA VAL A 34 4.73 8.59 4.21
C VAL A 34 3.65 9.66 4.41
N LYS A 35 3.62 10.69 3.55
CA LYS A 35 2.57 11.72 3.58
C LYS A 35 1.16 11.16 3.40
N PHE A 36 0.98 10.13 2.57
CA PHE A 36 -0.30 9.41 2.42
C PHE A 36 -0.62 8.45 3.56
N SER A 37 0.37 8.05 4.35
CA SER A 37 0.15 7.18 5.51
C SER A 37 -0.19 7.97 6.78
N ASP A 38 0.08 9.28 6.78
CA ASP A 38 -0.14 10.15 7.91
C ASP A 38 -1.58 10.69 7.90
N VAL A 39 -2.35 10.28 8.91
CA VAL A 39 -3.77 10.61 9.08
C VAL A 39 -3.99 12.12 9.20
N SER A 40 -2.97 12.87 9.64
CA SER A 40 -3.04 14.31 9.89
C SER A 40 -3.05 15.18 8.62
N THR A 41 -2.61 14.66 7.48
CA THR A 41 -2.39 15.45 6.26
C THR A 41 -3.69 15.76 5.50
N GLY A 42 -4.81 15.12 5.83
CA GLY A 42 -6.11 15.34 5.19
C GLY A 42 -6.26 14.78 3.78
N PHE A 43 -5.19 14.21 3.19
CA PHE A 43 -5.21 13.58 1.86
C PHE A 43 -5.66 12.12 1.86
N ASN A 44 -6.07 11.61 3.02
CA ASN A 44 -6.29 10.18 3.24
C ASN A 44 -7.65 9.71 2.70
N ALA A 45 -7.68 8.46 2.24
CA ALA A 45 -8.93 7.78 1.94
C ALA A 45 -9.79 7.74 3.22
N ILE A 46 -11.05 8.15 3.09
CA ILE A 46 -11.94 8.39 4.24
C ILE A 46 -12.73 7.12 4.53
N GLY A 47 -12.72 6.70 5.80
CA GLY A 47 -13.54 5.61 6.31
C GLY A 47 -12.77 4.33 6.57
N SER A 48 -13.47 3.25 6.92
CA SER A 48 -12.90 1.97 7.31
C SER A 48 -12.10 1.32 6.18
N MET A 49 -12.55 1.45 4.93
CA MET A 49 -11.81 0.93 3.77
C MET A 49 -10.54 1.74 3.50
N GLY A 50 -10.61 3.07 3.68
CA GLY A 50 -9.45 3.95 3.60
C GLY A 50 -8.41 3.70 4.70
N GLN A 51 -8.85 3.44 5.94
CA GLN A 51 -7.93 3.06 7.02
C GLN A 51 -7.24 1.72 6.76
N ALA A 52 -7.94 0.75 6.15
CA ALA A 52 -7.32 -0.50 5.75
C ALA A 52 -6.22 -0.29 4.69
N LEU A 53 -6.44 0.61 3.73
CA LEU A 53 -5.40 1.03 2.78
C LEU A 53 -4.20 1.65 3.50
N ILE A 54 -4.43 2.62 4.39
CA ILE A 54 -3.35 3.27 5.16
C ILE A 54 -2.56 2.25 5.99
N SER A 55 -3.25 1.31 6.63
CA SER A 55 -2.62 0.23 7.38
C SER A 55 -1.69 -0.60 6.49
N LYS A 56 -2.14 -0.95 5.28
CA LYS A 56 -1.32 -1.72 4.33
C LYS A 56 -0.15 -0.90 3.79
N LEU A 57 -0.33 0.41 3.54
CA LEU A 57 0.77 1.31 3.16
C LEU A 57 1.84 1.40 4.27
N LYS A 58 1.43 1.45 5.54
CA LYS A 58 2.37 1.43 6.69
C LYS A 58 3.13 0.11 6.79
N GLU A 59 2.48 -1.01 6.51
CA GLU A 59 3.14 -2.32 6.45
C GLU A 59 4.20 -2.37 5.34
N GLU A 60 3.89 -1.86 4.15
CA GLU A 60 4.86 -1.77 3.05
C GLU A 60 6.06 -0.85 3.37
N LEU A 61 5.80 0.29 4.03
CA LEU A 61 6.87 1.16 4.53
C LEU A 61 7.74 0.45 5.57
N ALA A 62 7.15 -0.31 6.48
CA ALA A 62 7.89 -1.09 7.47
C ALA A 62 8.75 -2.18 6.82
N ASN A 63 8.22 -2.87 5.80
CA ASN A 63 8.99 -3.85 5.01
C ASN A 63 10.17 -3.18 4.31
N PHE A 64 9.97 -1.99 3.74
CA PHE A 64 11.04 -1.20 3.15
C PHE A 64 12.11 -0.82 4.18
N HIS A 65 11.72 -0.33 5.37
CA HIS A 65 12.65 -0.01 6.45
C HIS A 65 13.43 -1.25 6.92
N GLY A 66 12.78 -2.42 6.96
CA GLY A 66 13.44 -3.69 7.26
C GLY A 66 14.53 -4.04 6.23
N GLN A 67 14.26 -3.85 4.93
CA GLN A 67 15.29 -4.08 3.90
C GLN A 67 16.46 -3.10 4.01
N VAL A 68 16.20 -1.83 4.31
CA VAL A 68 17.25 -0.82 4.55
C VAL A 68 18.08 -1.19 5.79
N ALA A 69 17.46 -1.71 6.85
CA ALA A 69 18.17 -2.16 8.04
C ALA A 69 19.11 -3.35 7.73
N MET A 70 18.66 -4.32 6.92
CA MET A 70 19.51 -5.44 6.49
C MET A 70 20.72 -4.98 5.66
N LEU A 71 20.52 -4.02 4.74
CA LEU A 71 21.62 -3.40 3.99
C LEU A 71 22.61 -2.66 4.89
N HIS A 72 22.09 -1.96 5.90
CA HIS A 72 22.92 -1.26 6.85
C HIS A 72 23.78 -2.23 7.67
N ASP A 73 23.21 -3.35 8.11
CA ASP A 73 23.95 -4.42 8.80
C ASP A 73 25.03 -5.05 7.91
N GLU A 74 24.73 -5.36 6.64
CA GLU A 74 25.70 -5.88 5.67
C GLU A 74 26.89 -4.90 5.51
N MET A 75 26.60 -3.60 5.38
CA MET A 75 27.63 -2.56 5.30
C MET A 75 28.47 -2.45 6.59
N GLN A 76 27.83 -2.58 7.76
CA GLN A 76 28.52 -2.51 9.04
C GLN A 76 29.42 -3.72 9.28
N ARG A 77 28.96 -4.93 8.93
CA ARG A 77 29.76 -6.16 9.00
C ARG A 77 30.98 -6.07 8.09
N PHE A 78 30.84 -5.50 6.90
CA PHE A 78 31.98 -5.24 6.00
C PHE A 78 32.99 -4.25 6.60
N ARG A 79 32.51 -3.13 7.16
CA ARG A 79 33.38 -2.14 7.81
C ARG A 79 34.15 -2.75 8.98
N GLN A 80 33.52 -3.61 9.78
CA GLN A 80 34.19 -4.32 10.88
C GLN A 80 35.20 -5.35 10.35
N ALA A 81 34.88 -6.07 9.29
CA ALA A 81 35.81 -7.01 8.65
C ALA A 81 37.03 -6.31 8.03
N SER A 82 36.87 -5.11 7.45
CA SER A 82 38.00 -4.34 6.92
C SER A 82 38.90 -3.79 8.05
N VAL A 83 38.31 -3.34 9.16
CA VAL A 83 39.04 -2.89 10.35
C VAL A 83 39.79 -4.06 11.02
N ASN A 84 39.15 -5.22 11.13
CA ASN A 84 39.77 -6.44 11.70
C ASN A 84 40.80 -7.09 10.75
N GLY A 85 40.64 -6.93 9.43
CA GLY A 85 41.60 -7.38 8.42
C GLY A 85 42.93 -6.63 8.45
N ILE A 86 42.93 -5.37 8.91
CA ILE A 86 44.17 -4.60 9.15
C ILE A 86 44.91 -5.10 10.39
N ALA A 87 44.19 -5.59 11.40
CA ALA A 87 44.79 -6.18 12.61
C ALA A 87 45.42 -7.56 12.38
N ASN A 88 45.04 -8.27 11.30
CA ASN A 88 45.48 -9.63 11.02
C ASN A 88 46.32 -9.73 9.73
N LYS A 89 47.28 -8.82 9.55
CA LYS A 89 48.21 -8.78 8.41
C LYS A 89 49.30 -9.89 8.46
N GLY A 90 48.99 -11.04 9.06
CA GLY A 90 49.96 -12.09 9.40
C GLY A 90 49.65 -13.51 8.91
N LYS A 91 48.49 -13.80 8.29
CA LYS A 91 48.20 -15.15 7.79
C LYS A 91 47.54 -15.12 6.41
N LYS A 92 48.35 -15.39 5.39
CA LYS A 92 47.92 -15.76 4.04
C LYS A 92 47.35 -17.18 4.11
N ASP A 93 46.06 -17.32 4.36
CA ASP A 93 45.31 -18.51 3.92
C ASP A 93 44.07 -18.02 3.17
N SER A 94 44.15 -18.18 1.85
CA SER A 94 43.17 -17.76 0.87
C SER A 94 42.00 -18.74 0.86
N GLY A 95 40.98 -18.49 1.68
CA GLY A 95 39.66 -19.09 1.49
C GLY A 95 38.86 -18.28 0.45
N PRO A 96 38.01 -18.92 -0.38
CA PRO A 96 37.29 -18.27 -1.48
C PRO A 96 36.18 -17.28 -1.04
N ASN A 97 35.99 -17.06 0.26
CA ASN A 97 35.08 -16.04 0.79
C ASN A 97 35.80 -14.70 0.98
N ALA A 98 36.38 -14.17 -0.10
CA ALA A 98 36.56 -12.73 -0.20
C ALA A 98 35.14 -12.13 -0.14
N GLY A 99 34.77 -11.63 1.03
CA GLY A 99 33.43 -11.13 1.30
C GLY A 99 32.99 -10.20 0.19
N ASP A 100 31.88 -10.56 -0.45
CA ASP A 100 31.24 -9.86 -1.56
C ASP A 100 31.16 -8.36 -1.26
N GLU A 101 32.12 -7.58 -1.78
CA GLU A 101 32.27 -6.17 -1.44
C GLU A 101 30.96 -5.46 -1.74
N MET A 102 30.38 -4.79 -0.75
CA MET A 102 29.19 -3.99 -0.93
C MET A 102 29.57 -2.73 -1.72
N THR A 103 29.66 -2.88 -3.04
CA THR A 103 29.98 -1.78 -3.95
C THR A 103 28.74 -0.93 -4.21
N LEU A 104 28.95 0.33 -4.59
CA LEU A 104 27.88 1.23 -5.03
C LEU A 104 27.05 0.61 -6.18
N PHE A 105 27.67 -0.23 -7.00
CA PHE A 105 27.00 -0.99 -8.05
C PHE A 105 26.04 -2.07 -7.50
N LYS A 106 26.42 -2.80 -6.45
CA LYS A 106 25.54 -3.78 -5.78
C LYS A 106 24.35 -3.09 -5.12
N LEU A 107 24.56 -1.92 -4.51
CA LEU A 107 23.46 -1.10 -3.98
C LEU A 107 22.51 -0.61 -5.09
N LEU A 108 23.05 -0.21 -6.24
CA LEU A 108 22.24 0.19 -7.40
C LEU A 108 21.45 -0.98 -8.01
N ALA A 109 22.01 -2.19 -8.02
CA ALA A 109 21.30 -3.39 -8.45
C ALA A 109 20.12 -3.70 -7.50
N TRP A 110 20.34 -3.58 -6.18
CA TRP A 110 19.27 -3.74 -5.19
C TRP A 110 18.17 -2.67 -5.33
N TYR A 111 18.57 -1.42 -5.56
CA TYR A 111 17.68 -0.24 -5.62
C TYR A 111 16.54 -0.34 -6.65
N ILE A 112 16.72 -1.06 -7.75
CA ILE A 112 15.74 -1.12 -8.85
C ILE A 112 14.38 -1.67 -8.37
N LYS A 113 14.38 -2.74 -7.57
CA LYS A 113 13.14 -3.40 -7.12
C LYS A 113 12.35 -2.51 -6.13
N PRO A 114 12.94 -2.00 -5.04
CA PRO A 114 12.25 -1.07 -4.13
C PRO A 114 11.80 0.21 -4.82
N LEU A 115 12.57 0.76 -5.77
CA LEU A 115 12.17 1.95 -6.51
C LEU A 115 10.87 1.72 -7.27
N HIS A 116 10.81 0.67 -8.10
CA HIS A 116 9.61 0.37 -8.87
C HIS A 116 8.40 0.14 -7.95
N ARG A 117 8.58 -0.58 -6.84
CA ARG A 117 7.51 -0.82 -5.87
C ARG A 117 7.00 0.48 -5.23
N MET A 118 7.91 1.37 -4.80
CA MET A 118 7.56 2.65 -4.18
C MET A 118 6.89 3.62 -5.17
N GLN A 119 7.31 3.61 -6.43
CA GLN A 119 6.68 4.39 -7.51
C GLN A 119 5.23 3.98 -7.72
N TRP A 120 4.96 2.68 -7.80
CA TRP A 120 3.59 2.17 -7.96
C TRP A 120 2.72 2.43 -6.73
N LEU A 121 3.26 2.21 -5.52
CA LEU A 121 2.58 2.60 -4.28
C LEU A 121 2.18 4.07 -4.29
N THR A 122 3.09 4.96 -4.72
CA THR A 122 2.81 6.39 -4.83
C THR A 122 1.69 6.67 -5.84
N LYS A 123 1.75 6.08 -7.04
CA LYS A 123 0.73 6.26 -8.09
C LYS A 123 -0.65 5.78 -7.63
N ILE A 124 -0.71 4.62 -6.98
CA ILE A 124 -1.96 4.06 -6.47
C ILE A 124 -2.50 4.94 -5.33
N ALA A 125 -1.64 5.35 -4.39
CA ALA A 125 -2.03 6.24 -3.29
C ALA A 125 -2.53 7.60 -3.81
N ASP A 126 -1.88 8.17 -4.82
CA ASP A 126 -2.31 9.40 -5.47
C ASP A 126 -3.70 9.25 -6.12
N ALA A 127 -3.97 8.14 -6.81
CA ALA A 127 -5.26 7.88 -7.43
C ALA A 127 -6.40 7.62 -6.41
N CYS A 128 -6.03 7.18 -5.20
CA CYS A 128 -6.93 6.88 -4.10
C CYS A 128 -7.27 8.09 -3.21
N GLN A 129 -6.63 9.25 -3.44
CA GLN A 129 -6.91 10.46 -2.68
C GLN A 129 -8.39 10.85 -2.79
N VAL A 130 -9.01 11.24 -1.67
CA VAL A 130 -10.39 11.73 -1.59
C VAL A 130 -11.47 10.68 -1.97
N LYS A 131 -11.07 9.47 -2.41
CA LYS A 131 -11.98 8.37 -2.74
C LYS A 131 -12.42 7.60 -1.50
N LYS A 132 -13.54 6.88 -1.65
CA LYS A 132 -14.24 6.29 -0.51
C LYS A 132 -14.94 4.98 -0.86
N GLY A 133 -15.00 4.06 0.10
CA GLY A 133 -15.82 2.85 0.00
C GLY A 133 -15.53 2.02 -1.27
N GLY A 134 -16.58 1.63 -1.98
CA GLY A 134 -16.42 0.85 -3.22
C GLY A 134 -15.82 1.63 -4.40
N ASP A 135 -15.85 2.96 -4.41
CA ASP A 135 -15.14 3.76 -5.42
C ASP A 135 -13.61 3.65 -5.25
N LEU A 136 -13.15 3.63 -3.99
CA LEU A 136 -11.75 3.34 -3.65
C LEU A 136 -11.34 1.95 -4.16
N ALA A 137 -12.13 0.92 -3.86
CA ALA A 137 -11.84 -0.45 -4.30
C ALA A 137 -11.85 -0.58 -5.83
N SER A 138 -12.77 0.11 -6.50
CA SER A 138 -12.85 0.16 -7.98
C SER A 138 -11.62 0.80 -8.60
N THR A 139 -11.12 1.87 -7.98
CA THR A 139 -9.93 2.58 -8.45
C THR A 139 -8.68 1.73 -8.31
N VAL A 140 -8.54 0.99 -7.20
CA VAL A 140 -7.42 0.06 -7.02
C VAL A 140 -7.52 -1.09 -8.01
N TYR A 141 -8.73 -1.59 -8.27
CA TYR A 141 -8.98 -2.66 -9.24
C TYR A 141 -8.58 -2.27 -10.67
N ASP A 142 -8.74 -1.01 -11.08
CA ASP A 142 -8.32 -0.53 -12.40
C ASP A 142 -6.79 -0.69 -12.66
N PHE A 143 -5.98 -0.91 -11.61
CA PHE A 143 -4.53 -1.14 -11.73
C PHE A 143 -4.11 -2.62 -11.89
N LEU A 144 -5.05 -3.58 -11.88
CA LEU A 144 -4.74 -5.02 -11.95
C LEU A 144 -4.30 -5.49 -13.36
N ASP A 145 -4.66 -4.74 -14.41
CA ASP A 145 -4.43 -5.14 -15.82
C ASP A 145 -3.14 -4.53 -16.44
N ASN A 146 -2.21 -4.09 -15.61
CA ASN A 146 -0.99 -3.39 -16.05
C ASN A 146 0.09 -4.30 -16.67
N GLY A 147 -0.12 -5.62 -16.74
CA GLY A 147 0.79 -6.59 -17.36
C GLY A 147 2.10 -6.85 -16.59
N ASN A 148 2.27 -6.29 -15.39
CA ASN A 148 3.45 -6.47 -14.55
C ASN A 148 3.08 -7.28 -13.30
N ASP A 149 3.61 -8.49 -13.17
CA ASP A 149 3.36 -9.41 -12.05
C ASP A 149 3.65 -8.80 -10.67
N MET A 150 4.70 -7.97 -10.55
CA MET A 150 5.01 -7.28 -9.30
C MET A 150 3.91 -6.30 -8.89
N VAL A 151 3.35 -5.59 -9.88
CA VAL A 151 2.28 -4.60 -9.65
C VAL A 151 0.98 -5.32 -9.35
N ASN A 152 0.69 -6.40 -10.07
CA ASN A 152 -0.52 -7.19 -9.86
C ASN A 152 -0.56 -7.76 -8.44
N LYS A 153 0.54 -8.36 -7.97
CA LYS A 153 0.67 -8.81 -6.58
C LYS A 153 0.46 -7.68 -5.56
N LEU A 154 1.08 -6.52 -5.81
CA LEU A 154 0.90 -5.36 -4.95
C LEU A 154 -0.56 -4.89 -4.91
N VAL A 155 -1.23 -4.85 -6.06
CA VAL A 155 -2.64 -4.45 -6.19
C VAL A 155 -3.55 -5.47 -5.51
N GLU A 156 -3.29 -6.77 -5.66
CA GLU A 156 -4.02 -7.85 -4.99
C GLU A 156 -3.89 -7.75 -3.47
N ASP A 157 -2.68 -7.51 -2.95
CA ASP A 157 -2.43 -7.33 -1.52
C ASP A 157 -3.19 -6.10 -0.97
N LEU A 158 -3.17 -4.99 -1.70
CA LEU A 158 -3.90 -3.77 -1.35
C LEU A 158 -5.42 -4.00 -1.40
N LEU A 159 -5.92 -4.64 -2.46
CA LEU A 159 -7.34 -4.91 -2.64
C LEU A 159 -7.87 -5.86 -1.56
N THR A 160 -7.09 -6.86 -1.17
CA THR A 160 -7.41 -7.79 -0.07
C THR A 160 -7.56 -7.03 1.25
N ALA A 161 -6.64 -6.11 1.55
CA ALA A 161 -6.74 -5.27 2.75
C ALA A 161 -7.98 -4.38 2.73
N ILE A 162 -8.24 -3.69 1.61
CA ILE A 162 -9.38 -2.77 1.44
C ILE A 162 -10.73 -3.50 1.47
N CYS A 163 -10.79 -4.72 0.94
CA CYS A 163 -12.02 -5.51 0.91
C CYS A 163 -12.34 -6.17 2.26
N GLY A 164 -11.39 -6.26 3.19
CA GLY A 164 -11.63 -6.79 4.54
C GLY A 164 -12.82 -6.12 5.26
N PRO A 165 -12.83 -4.79 5.41
CA PRO A 165 -13.99 -4.06 5.94
C PRO A 165 -15.28 -4.27 5.13
N LEU A 166 -15.20 -4.34 3.80
CA LEU A 166 -16.35 -4.56 2.93
C LEU A 166 -17.01 -5.92 3.18
N VAL A 167 -16.21 -6.99 3.23
CA VAL A 167 -16.69 -8.34 3.54
C VAL A 167 -17.33 -8.38 4.92
N ARG A 168 -16.74 -7.72 5.92
CA ARG A 168 -17.33 -7.62 7.26
C ARG A 168 -18.70 -6.93 7.25
N MET A 169 -18.87 -5.87 6.46
CA MET A 169 -20.17 -5.19 6.29
C MET A 169 -21.20 -6.10 5.60
N ILE A 170 -20.80 -6.83 4.55
CA ILE A 170 -21.66 -7.80 3.85
C ILE A 170 -22.08 -8.92 4.80
N SER A 171 -21.16 -9.51 5.56
CA SER A 171 -21.46 -10.59 6.49
C SER A 171 -22.43 -10.14 7.59
N LYS A 172 -22.22 -8.94 8.15
CA LYS A 172 -23.15 -8.37 9.15
C LYS A 172 -24.55 -8.16 8.56
N TRP A 173 -24.62 -7.67 7.32
CA TRP A 173 -25.89 -7.47 6.63
C TRP A 173 -26.62 -8.79 6.33
N ILE A 174 -25.90 -9.80 5.84
CA ILE A 174 -26.46 -11.10 5.48
C ILE A 174 -26.80 -11.95 6.71
N LEU A 175 -26.11 -11.79 7.85
CA LEU A 175 -26.37 -12.65 9.02
C LEU A 175 -27.33 -11.99 10.01
N GLU A 176 -27.18 -10.68 10.26
CA GLU A 176 -27.95 -9.97 11.27
C GLU A 176 -29.08 -9.12 10.68
N GLY A 177 -29.08 -8.87 9.36
CA GLY A 177 -29.99 -7.91 8.73
C GLY A 177 -29.75 -6.46 9.17
N GLY A 178 -28.60 -6.17 9.78
CA GLY A 178 -28.24 -4.85 10.32
C GLY A 178 -27.21 -4.14 9.45
N ILE A 179 -27.38 -2.82 9.24
CA ILE A 179 -26.38 -1.97 8.57
C ILE A 179 -25.72 -1.08 9.60
N SER A 180 -24.40 -1.25 9.77
CA SER A 180 -23.57 -0.37 10.60
C SER A 180 -22.57 0.32 9.67
N ASP A 181 -22.99 1.47 9.13
CA ASP A 181 -22.24 2.20 8.12
C ASP A 181 -22.05 3.66 8.56
N MET A 182 -21.20 3.85 9.58
CA MET A 182 -20.92 5.18 10.15
C MET A 182 -20.27 6.11 9.12
N HIS A 183 -19.46 5.54 8.23
CA HIS A 183 -18.76 6.30 7.21
C HIS A 183 -19.51 6.40 5.91
N ARG A 184 -20.66 5.75 5.68
CA ARG A 184 -21.35 5.77 4.38
C ARG A 184 -20.49 5.15 3.26
N GLU A 185 -19.83 4.02 3.51
CA GLU A 185 -18.99 3.30 2.55
C GLU A 185 -19.66 2.06 1.97
N PHE A 186 -20.71 1.56 2.63
CA PHE A 186 -21.39 0.36 2.18
C PHE A 186 -22.30 0.65 0.98
N PHE A 187 -22.34 -0.28 0.02
CA PHE A 187 -23.21 -0.16 -1.15
C PHE A 187 -24.69 -0.40 -0.84
N VAL A 188 -25.06 -0.91 0.35
CA VAL A 188 -26.46 -0.95 0.80
C VAL A 188 -26.72 0.19 1.78
N LYS A 189 -27.72 1.02 1.49
CA LYS A 189 -28.15 2.12 2.35
C LYS A 189 -29.54 1.84 2.93
N SER A 190 -29.73 2.16 4.21
CA SER A 190 -31.03 2.25 4.86
C SER A 190 -31.62 3.67 4.76
N ILE A 191 -32.90 3.77 4.41
CA ILE A 191 -33.69 5.00 4.34
C ILE A 191 -34.68 4.98 5.49
N LYS A 192 -34.63 5.99 6.38
CA LYS A 192 -35.46 6.05 7.59
C LYS A 192 -36.86 6.62 7.33
N ASP A 193 -37.02 7.50 6.34
CA ASP A 193 -38.27 8.21 6.06
C ASP A 193 -39.14 7.48 5.03
N VAL A 194 -39.53 6.25 5.35
CA VAL A 194 -40.35 5.40 4.46
C VAL A 194 -41.67 5.08 5.15
N GLY A 195 -42.78 5.35 4.46
CA GLY A 195 -44.12 5.00 4.93
C GLY A 195 -44.26 3.48 5.12
N VAL A 196 -45.05 3.08 6.12
CA VAL A 196 -45.17 1.69 6.60
C VAL A 196 -45.50 0.71 5.46
N ASP A 197 -46.33 1.12 4.50
CA ASP A 197 -46.74 0.31 3.34
C ASP A 197 -45.63 0.05 2.32
N ARG A 198 -44.55 0.85 2.33
CA ARG A 198 -43.46 0.78 1.34
C ARG A 198 -42.13 0.32 1.92
N LEU A 199 -42.11 -0.15 3.17
CA LEU A 199 -40.88 -0.58 3.85
C LEU A 199 -40.10 -1.63 3.03
N TRP A 200 -40.78 -2.61 2.43
CA TRP A 200 -40.11 -3.66 1.66
C TRP A 200 -39.33 -3.12 0.45
N HIS A 201 -39.94 -2.16 -0.24
CA HIS A 201 -39.42 -1.62 -1.49
C HIS A 201 -38.38 -0.53 -1.23
N ASP A 202 -38.68 0.40 -0.31
CA ASP A 202 -37.97 1.67 -0.21
C ASP A 202 -37.00 1.76 0.97
N LYS A 203 -37.13 0.91 2.01
CA LYS A 203 -36.27 0.98 3.20
C LYS A 203 -34.80 0.71 2.88
N PHE A 204 -34.50 -0.16 1.93
CA PHE A 204 -33.12 -0.48 1.55
C PHE A 204 -32.90 -0.36 0.04
N ARG A 205 -31.84 0.37 -0.33
CA ARG A 205 -31.45 0.60 -1.72
C ARG A 205 -29.95 0.43 -1.92
N LEU A 206 -29.58 0.09 -3.15
CA LEU A 206 -28.18 0.07 -3.58
C LEU A 206 -27.69 1.50 -3.84
N ARG A 207 -26.45 1.77 -3.44
CA ARG A 207 -25.71 2.97 -3.73
C ARG A 207 -24.66 2.63 -4.78
N LEU A 208 -25.03 2.77 -6.04
CA LEU A 208 -24.18 2.42 -7.19
C LEU A 208 -22.78 3.06 -7.14
N PRO A 209 -22.60 4.33 -6.72
CA PRO A 209 -21.26 4.92 -6.58
C PRO A 209 -20.34 4.22 -5.55
N MET A 210 -20.89 3.41 -4.64
CA MET A 210 -20.11 2.65 -3.65
C MET A 210 -20.10 1.16 -3.96
N LEU A 211 -20.62 0.74 -5.12
CA LEU A 211 -20.53 -0.64 -5.57
C LEU A 211 -19.18 -0.86 -6.27
N PRO A 212 -18.32 -1.77 -5.79
CA PRO A 212 -17.06 -2.03 -6.47
C PRO A 212 -17.29 -2.61 -7.88
N LYS A 213 -16.50 -2.17 -8.86
CA LYS A 213 -16.59 -2.62 -10.27
C LYS A 213 -16.54 -4.14 -10.46
N PHE A 214 -15.80 -4.84 -9.61
CA PHE A 214 -15.65 -6.29 -9.65
C PHE A 214 -16.84 -7.05 -9.02
N VAL A 215 -17.83 -6.36 -8.43
CA VAL A 215 -19.06 -6.97 -7.91
C VAL A 215 -20.17 -6.79 -8.94
N PRO A 216 -20.59 -7.86 -9.65
CA PRO A 216 -21.67 -7.76 -10.63
C PRO A 216 -22.98 -7.31 -9.99
N MET A 217 -23.81 -6.62 -10.77
CA MET A 217 -25.10 -6.11 -10.30
C MET A 217 -26.01 -7.23 -9.77
N ASP A 218 -25.97 -8.41 -10.38
CA ASP A 218 -26.73 -9.58 -9.93
C ASP A 218 -26.32 -10.04 -8.54
N MET A 219 -25.02 -10.00 -8.23
CA MET A 219 -24.52 -10.33 -6.91
C MET A 219 -24.92 -9.26 -5.88
N ALA A 220 -24.81 -7.99 -6.25
CA ALA A 220 -25.24 -6.88 -5.39
C ALA A 220 -26.73 -6.96 -5.05
N ASN A 221 -27.57 -7.29 -6.05
CA ASN A 221 -29.01 -7.50 -5.87
C ASN A 221 -29.30 -8.70 -4.96
N LYS A 222 -28.59 -9.83 -5.14
CA LYS A 222 -28.71 -10.99 -4.24
C LYS A 222 -28.37 -10.62 -2.79
N ILE A 223 -27.26 -9.92 -2.57
CA ILE A 223 -26.85 -9.46 -1.23
C ILE A 223 -27.92 -8.54 -0.62
N LEU A 224 -28.49 -7.62 -1.40
CA LEU A 224 -29.57 -6.75 -0.95
C LEU A 224 -30.79 -7.58 -0.52
N MET A 225 -31.27 -8.48 -1.38
CA MET A 225 -32.48 -9.27 -1.11
C MET A 225 -32.32 -10.19 0.10
N THR A 226 -31.17 -10.86 0.24
CA THR A 226 -30.91 -11.74 1.38
C THR A 226 -30.98 -10.98 2.71
N GLY A 227 -30.29 -9.85 2.82
CA GLY A 227 -30.35 -9.07 4.05
C GLY A 227 -31.68 -8.35 4.27
N LYS A 228 -32.42 -8.00 3.19
CA LYS A 228 -33.82 -7.56 3.30
C LYS A 228 -34.68 -8.64 3.97
N SER A 229 -34.67 -9.86 3.45
CA SER A 229 -35.45 -10.98 4.01
C SER A 229 -35.17 -11.17 5.50
N ILE A 230 -33.91 -11.15 5.92
CA ILE A 230 -33.53 -11.32 7.33
C ILE A 230 -33.92 -10.11 8.18
N ASN A 231 -33.81 -8.89 7.67
CA ASN A 231 -34.28 -7.71 8.38
C ASN A 231 -35.80 -7.72 8.62
N PHE A 232 -36.58 -8.34 7.71
CA PHE A 232 -38.03 -8.45 7.82
C PHE A 232 -38.52 -9.63 8.66
N LEU A 233 -37.69 -10.66 8.83
CA LEU A 233 -37.98 -11.77 9.74
C LEU A 233 -37.76 -11.40 11.22
N ARG A 234 -37.09 -10.27 11.48
CA ARG A 234 -36.89 -9.70 12.81
C ARG A 234 -38.00 -8.72 13.17
#